data_AF-A0A183JN81-F1
#
_entry.id   AF-A0A183JN81-F1
#
_cell.length_a   1.000
_cell.length_b   1.000
_cell.length_c   1.000
_cell.angle_alpha   90.00
_cell.angle_beta   90.00
_cell.angle_gamma   90.00
#
_symmetry.space_group_name_H-M   'P 1'
#
loop_
_entity.id
_entity.type
_entity.pdbx_description
1 polymer ?
#
loop_
_entity_poly.entity_id
_entity_poly.type
_entity_poly.pdbx_seq_one_letter_code
_entity_poly.pdbx_strand_id
1 'polypeptide(L)'
;MPELPTGDVNILKETKVQKITEQMAKSSIKQCEVKYNLKVPKGTKDRDPLQMTILEGVFSTIIRCFKRHDAVTIDTPVFELKEVLAGKYGEESKLIYDLQDQGGEALSLRYDLTVPFARYVAMHKIKSIKRYQIGKVYRRDQPAMSRGRYREFYQCVSKLLQVLLFEVT
;
A
#
# COMPACT_ATOMS: atom_id res chain seq x y z
N MET A 1 2.98 -23.39 -27.69
CA MET A 1 2.06 -22.23 -27.56
C MET A 1 2.74 -21.05 -28.24
N PRO A 2 2.07 -20.30 -29.12
CA PRO A 2 2.68 -19.12 -29.73
C PRO A 2 2.74 -17.99 -28.69
N GLU A 3 3.91 -17.36 -28.58
CA GLU A 3 4.10 -16.19 -27.71
C GLU A 3 3.38 -14.97 -28.32
N LEU A 4 2.57 -14.28 -27.50
CA LEU A 4 1.92 -13.02 -27.88
C LEU A 4 2.96 -11.89 -27.95
N PRO A 5 2.82 -10.93 -28.88
CA PRO A 5 3.79 -9.87 -29.09
C PRO A 5 3.80 -8.91 -27.89
N THR A 6 4.82 -9.03 -27.03
CA THR A 6 5.01 -8.18 -25.85
C THR A 6 5.62 -6.81 -26.16
N GLY A 7 6.01 -6.56 -27.42
CA GLY A 7 6.68 -5.32 -27.86
C GLY A 7 5.74 -4.12 -28.04
N ASP A 8 4.59 -4.33 -28.71
CA ASP A 8 3.72 -3.22 -29.14
C ASP A 8 2.96 -2.55 -27.98
N VAL A 9 2.62 -3.31 -26.94
CA VAL A 9 1.87 -2.80 -25.79
C VAL A 9 2.72 -1.86 -24.93
N ASN A 10 4.03 -2.10 -24.83
CA ASN A 10 4.93 -1.27 -24.02
C ASN A 10 5.22 0.07 -24.69
N ILE A 11 5.43 0.08 -26.02
CA ILE A 11 5.67 1.31 -26.80
C ILE A 11 4.44 2.21 -26.75
N LEU A 12 3.23 1.66 -26.94
CA LEU A 12 1.97 2.42 -26.88
C LEU A 12 1.69 3.01 -25.49
N LYS A 13 2.08 2.31 -24.41
CA LYS A 13 1.97 2.84 -23.04
C LYS A 13 2.91 4.03 -22.83
N GLU A 14 4.16 3.93 -23.29
CA GLU A 14 5.14 5.02 -23.18
C GLU A 14 4.71 6.28 -23.95
N THR A 15 4.19 6.13 -25.18
CA THR A 15 3.72 7.29 -25.98
C THR A 15 2.52 8.00 -25.33
N LYS A 16 1.64 7.24 -24.66
CA LYS A 16 0.46 7.79 -23.99
C LYS A 16 0.81 8.50 -22.69
N VAL A 17 1.76 7.95 -21.91
CA VAL A 17 2.31 8.58 -20.69
C VAL A 17 2.97 9.91 -21.03
N GLN A 18 3.76 9.97 -22.11
CA GLN A 18 4.41 11.20 -22.57
C GLN A 18 3.39 12.30 -22.93
N LYS A 19 2.38 11.96 -23.74
CA LYS A 19 1.31 12.91 -24.12
C LYS A 19 0.56 13.51 -22.93
N ILE A 20 0.19 12.68 -21.94
CA ILE A 20 -0.52 13.14 -20.74
C ILE A 20 0.39 14.01 -19.86
N THR A 21 1.67 13.64 -19.75
CA THR A 21 2.66 14.41 -18.98
C THR A 21 2.85 15.80 -19.57
N GLU A 22 2.92 15.91 -20.90
CA GLU A 22 2.96 17.22 -21.58
C GLU A 22 1.66 18.02 -21.38
N GLN A 23 0.51 17.36 -21.38
CA GLN A 23 -0.78 18.03 -21.18
C GLN A 23 -0.89 18.63 -19.78
N MET A 24 -0.45 17.90 -18.74
CA MET A 24 -0.37 18.41 -17.36
C MET A 24 0.63 19.57 -17.22
N ALA A 25 1.72 19.56 -17.99
CA ALA A 25 2.68 20.66 -18.01
C ALA A 25 2.14 21.91 -18.72
N LYS A 26 1.24 21.76 -19.70
CA LYS A 26 0.66 22.85 -20.51
C LYS A 26 -0.63 23.43 -19.90
N SER A 27 -1.26 22.76 -18.93
CA SER A 27 -2.45 23.27 -18.24
C SER A 27 -2.11 24.42 -17.29
N SER A 28 -1.95 25.62 -17.85
CA SER A 28 -1.99 26.88 -17.09
C SER A 28 -3.42 27.10 -16.58
N ILE A 29 -3.63 26.97 -15.28
CA ILE A 29 -4.93 27.22 -14.67
C ILE A 29 -5.24 28.72 -14.80
N LYS A 30 -6.25 29.05 -15.62
CA LYS A 30 -6.92 30.35 -15.56
C LYS A 30 -7.56 30.43 -14.18
N GLN A 31 -7.10 31.36 -13.35
CA GLN A 31 -7.47 31.44 -11.94
C GLN A 31 -8.95 31.82 -11.83
N CYS A 32 -9.84 30.83 -11.77
CA CYS A 32 -11.20 31.02 -11.28
C CYS A 32 -11.13 31.15 -9.76
N GLU A 33 -11.98 31.99 -9.14
CA GLU A 33 -12.09 32.06 -7.68
C GLU A 33 -12.54 30.71 -7.11
N VAL A 34 -11.58 29.86 -6.78
CA VAL A 34 -11.87 28.53 -6.22
C VAL A 34 -12.15 28.71 -4.72
N LYS A 35 -13.40 28.44 -4.32
CA LYS A 35 -13.90 28.47 -2.93
C LYS A 35 -13.28 27.38 -2.02
N TYR A 36 -12.39 26.54 -2.55
CA TYR A 36 -11.87 25.34 -1.90
C TYR A 36 -10.34 25.28 -1.94
N ASN A 37 -9.75 24.76 -0.85
CA ASN A 37 -8.32 24.52 -0.76
C ASN A 37 -7.95 23.22 -1.47
N LEU A 38 -7.48 23.33 -2.71
CA LEU A 38 -7.02 22.19 -3.52
C LEU A 38 -5.61 21.77 -3.09
N LYS A 39 -5.53 20.94 -2.05
CA LYS A 39 -4.28 20.34 -1.59
C LYS A 39 -4.49 18.90 -1.12
N VAL A 40 -3.46 18.07 -1.28
CA VAL A 40 -3.42 16.75 -0.66
C VAL A 40 -3.26 16.86 0.87
N PRO A 41 -3.74 15.86 1.64
CA PRO A 41 -3.49 15.80 3.08
C PRO A 41 -2.00 15.87 3.42
N LYS A 42 -1.69 16.45 4.60
CA LYS A 42 -0.30 16.59 5.06
C LYS A 42 0.36 15.20 5.14
N GLY A 43 1.54 15.06 4.54
CA GLY A 43 2.32 13.82 4.56
C GLY A 43 1.85 12.75 3.57
N THR A 44 0.93 13.07 2.66
CA THR A 44 0.59 12.23 1.49
C THR A 44 1.07 12.91 0.21
N LYS A 45 1.06 12.17 -0.90
CA LYS A 45 1.40 12.72 -2.22
C LYS A 45 0.68 11.98 -3.33
N ASP A 46 0.30 12.73 -4.37
CA ASP A 46 -0.04 12.15 -5.65
C ASP A 46 1.23 11.66 -6.35
N ARG A 47 1.08 10.68 -7.25
CA ARG A 47 2.15 10.19 -8.10
C ARG A 47 1.71 10.38 -9.55
N ASP A 48 2.51 11.12 -10.31
CA ASP A 48 2.27 11.33 -11.73
C ASP A 48 2.51 10.04 -12.56
N PRO A 49 2.10 10.00 -13.84
CA PRO A 49 2.25 8.83 -14.68
C PRO A 49 3.70 8.33 -14.83
N LEU A 50 4.69 9.22 -14.83
CA LEU A 50 6.11 8.82 -14.91
C LEU A 50 6.54 8.15 -13.61
N GLN A 51 6.19 8.73 -12.46
CA GLN A 51 6.45 8.13 -11.14
C GLN A 51 5.75 6.78 -10.99
N MET A 52 4.53 6.64 -11.49
CA MET A 52 3.80 5.38 -11.48
C MET A 52 4.44 4.33 -12.39
N THR A 53 4.91 4.72 -13.58
CA THR A 53 5.63 3.81 -14.49
C THR A 53 6.88 3.25 -13.82
N ILE A 54 7.66 4.10 -13.16
CA ILE A 54 8.84 3.67 -12.39
C ILE A 54 8.43 2.74 -11.24
N LEU A 55 7.39 3.09 -10.49
CA LEU A 55 6.91 2.32 -9.35
C LEU A 55 6.40 0.93 -9.77
N GLU A 56 5.69 0.83 -10.88
CA GLU A 56 5.24 -0.44 -11.47
C GLU A 56 6.41 -1.33 -11.86
N GLY A 57 7.47 -0.77 -12.46
CA GLY A 57 8.70 -1.50 -12.77
C GLY A 57 9.39 -2.07 -11.53
N VAL A 58 9.46 -1.28 -10.46
CA VAL A 58 9.99 -1.71 -9.16
C VAL A 58 9.14 -2.84 -8.58
N PHE A 59 7.82 -2.68 -8.53
CA PHE A 59 6.91 -3.71 -8.02
C PHE A 59 7.00 -5.00 -8.84
N SER A 60 7.04 -4.91 -10.18
CA SER A 60 7.18 -6.08 -11.05
C SER A 60 8.43 -6.89 -10.72
N THR A 61 9.56 -6.21 -10.52
CA THR A 61 10.83 -6.86 -10.16
C THR A 61 10.73 -7.57 -8.80
N ILE A 62 10.15 -6.91 -7.81
CA ILE A 62 9.99 -7.47 -6.46
C ILE A 62 9.00 -8.65 -6.46
N ILE A 63 7.86 -8.52 -7.14
CA ILE A 63 6.86 -9.58 -7.27
C ILE A 63 7.48 -10.81 -7.95
N ARG A 64 8.28 -10.62 -9.00
CA ARG A 64 8.98 -11.72 -9.68
C ARG A 64 9.92 -12.47 -8.73
N CYS A 65 10.60 -11.75 -7.84
CA CYS A 65 11.44 -12.36 -6.80
C CYS A 65 10.59 -13.23 -5.85
N PHE A 66 9.50 -12.67 -5.29
CA PHE A 66 8.65 -13.42 -4.37
C PHE A 66 7.99 -14.64 -5.00
N LYS A 67 7.50 -14.52 -6.24
CA LYS A 67 6.91 -15.64 -6.97
C LYS A 67 7.91 -16.76 -7.25
N ARG A 68 9.19 -16.44 -7.49
CA ARG A 68 10.26 -17.44 -7.63
C ARG A 68 10.47 -18.27 -6.36
N HIS A 69 10.10 -17.71 -5.20
CA HIS A 69 10.19 -18.39 -3.91
C HIS A 69 8.85 -18.99 -3.46
N ASP A 70 7.88 -19.21 -4.36
CA ASP A 70 6.56 -19.80 -4.09
C ASP A 70 5.70 -19.00 -3.10
N ALA A 71 5.93 -17.70 -2.98
CA ALA A 71 5.09 -16.85 -2.16
C ALA A 71 3.79 -16.51 -2.89
N VAL A 72 2.64 -16.79 -2.26
CA VAL A 72 1.33 -16.36 -2.74
C VAL A 72 1.03 -14.92 -2.37
N THR A 73 0.08 -14.29 -3.03
CA THR A 73 -0.36 -12.93 -2.68
C THR A 73 -1.71 -12.96 -1.99
N ILE A 74 -1.88 -12.07 -1.02
CA ILE A 74 -3.17 -11.79 -0.38
C ILE A 74 -3.35 -10.28 -0.32
N ASP A 75 -4.59 -9.85 -0.18
CA ASP A 75 -4.92 -8.48 0.19
C ASP A 75 -5.82 -8.48 1.42
N THR A 76 -5.72 -7.42 2.21
CA THR A 76 -6.54 -7.21 3.40
C THR A 76 -7.15 -5.81 3.32
N PRO A 77 -8.29 -5.56 3.98
CA PRO A 77 -8.86 -4.22 4.04
C PRO A 77 -7.86 -3.16 4.52
N VAL A 78 -8.12 -1.91 4.13
CA VAL A 78 -7.27 -0.76 4.49
C VAL A 78 -7.42 -0.37 5.97
N PHE A 79 -8.58 -0.68 6.55
CA PHE A 79 -8.90 -0.52 7.96
C PHE A 79 -9.12 -1.88 8.62
N GLU A 80 -8.82 -1.96 9.91
CA GLU A 80 -9.08 -3.11 10.77
C GLU A 80 -9.92 -2.64 11.95
N LEU A 81 -10.55 -3.58 12.65
CA LEU A 81 -11.15 -3.29 13.95
C LEU A 81 -10.08 -2.70 14.88
N LYS A 82 -10.43 -1.64 15.60
CA LYS A 82 -9.48 -0.93 16.49
C LYS A 82 -8.86 -1.87 17.53
N GLU A 83 -9.63 -2.85 18.02
CA GLU A 83 -9.16 -3.88 18.96
C GLU A 83 -8.08 -4.80 18.37
N VAL A 84 -8.09 -5.06 17.05
CA VAL A 84 -7.09 -5.90 16.38
C VAL A 84 -5.72 -5.23 16.42
N LEU A 85 -5.69 -3.90 16.35
CA LEU A 85 -4.46 -3.09 16.39
C LEU A 85 -4.03 -2.73 17.83
N ALA A 86 -4.95 -2.83 18.80
CA ALA A 86 -4.72 -2.43 20.17
C ALA A 86 -3.60 -3.24 20.85
N GLY A 87 -2.70 -2.54 21.55
CA GLY A 87 -1.62 -3.15 22.32
C GLY A 87 -0.51 -3.80 21.49
N LYS A 88 -0.55 -3.73 20.16
CA LYS A 88 0.48 -4.34 19.28
C LYS A 88 1.71 -3.47 19.06
N TYR A 89 1.57 -2.17 19.25
CA TYR A 89 2.58 -1.18 18.82
C TYR A 89 3.13 -0.31 19.97
N GLY A 90 2.84 -0.65 21.23
CA GLY A 90 3.34 0.11 22.39
C GLY A 90 3.00 1.60 22.29
N GLU A 91 3.99 2.48 22.48
CA GLU A 91 3.83 3.94 22.36
C GLU A 91 3.42 4.39 20.95
N GLU A 92 3.81 3.67 19.90
CA GLU A 92 3.48 3.98 18.51
C GLU A 92 1.98 3.82 18.21
N SER A 93 1.22 3.16 19.09
CA SER A 93 -0.25 3.03 18.96
C SER A 93 -0.94 4.40 18.89
N LYS A 94 -0.35 5.45 19.47
CA LYS A 94 -0.85 6.84 19.39
C LYS A 94 -0.78 7.43 17.97
N LEU A 95 0.02 6.81 17.10
CA LEU A 95 0.22 7.23 15.71
C LEU A 95 -0.78 6.58 14.74
N ILE A 96 -1.70 5.75 15.24
CA ILE A 96 -2.73 5.12 14.41
C ILE A 96 -3.80 6.16 14.01
N TYR A 97 -4.27 6.06 12.77
CA TYR A 97 -5.43 6.83 12.30
C TYR A 97 -6.71 6.09 12.64
N ASP A 98 -7.53 6.69 13.49
CA ASP A 98 -8.88 6.21 13.78
C ASP A 98 -9.88 6.80 12.77
N LEU A 99 -10.85 5.99 12.36
CA LEU A 99 -12.01 6.47 11.60
C LEU A 99 -12.99 7.14 12.56
N GLN A 100 -13.79 8.05 12.02
CA GLN A 100 -14.86 8.70 12.80
C GLN A 100 -15.90 7.66 13.21
N ASP A 101 -16.37 7.75 14.46
CA ASP A 101 -17.51 6.98 14.92
C ASP A 101 -18.79 7.43 14.20
N GLN A 102 -19.47 6.47 13.59
CA GLN A 102 -20.72 6.65 12.85
C GLN A 102 -21.86 5.78 13.42
N GLY A 103 -21.73 5.31 14.67
CA GLY A 103 -22.70 4.44 15.34
C GLY A 103 -22.52 2.95 15.06
N GLY A 104 -21.32 2.55 14.60
CA GLY A 104 -20.99 1.19 14.22
C GLY A 104 -19.69 0.69 14.85
N GLU A 105 -18.96 -0.15 14.13
CA GLU A 105 -17.70 -0.69 14.60
C GLU A 105 -16.62 0.39 14.72
N ALA A 106 -15.80 0.32 15.77
CA ALA A 106 -14.63 1.17 15.90
C ALA A 106 -13.52 0.69 14.96
N LEU A 107 -13.18 1.50 13.96
CA LEU A 107 -12.22 1.14 12.91
C LEU A 107 -10.98 2.05 12.94
N SER A 108 -9.85 1.48 12.55
CA SER A 108 -8.58 2.19 12.42
C SER A 108 -7.84 1.77 11.17
N LEU A 109 -7.14 2.70 10.50
CA LEU A 109 -6.30 2.36 9.34
C LEU A 109 -5.13 1.47 9.76
N ARG A 110 -4.77 0.51 8.89
CA ARG A 110 -3.65 -0.40 9.13
C ARG A 110 -2.31 0.34 9.27
N TYR A 111 -1.63 0.10 10.38
CA TYR A 111 -0.31 0.68 10.70
C TYR A 111 0.84 -0.02 9.96
N ASP A 112 0.66 -1.32 9.67
CA ASP A 112 1.56 -2.16 8.88
C ASP A 112 0.79 -3.28 8.14
N LEU A 113 1.52 -4.17 7.46
CA LEU A 113 0.98 -5.38 6.80
C LEU A 113 1.20 -6.67 7.62
N THR A 114 1.63 -6.55 8.88
CA THR A 114 1.93 -7.69 9.75
C THR A 114 0.72 -8.09 10.58
N VAL A 115 0.13 -7.12 11.29
CA VAL A 115 -1.02 -7.39 12.15
C VAL A 115 -2.24 -7.82 11.34
N PRO A 116 -2.58 -7.16 10.20
CA PRO A 116 -3.64 -7.65 9.30
C PRO A 116 -3.41 -9.09 8.83
N PHE A 117 -2.15 -9.48 8.62
CA PHE A 117 -1.81 -10.85 8.23
C PHE A 117 -1.94 -11.85 9.38
N ALA A 118 -1.51 -11.50 10.59
CA ALA A 118 -1.70 -12.35 11.76
C ALA A 118 -3.19 -12.63 12.00
N ARG A 119 -4.02 -11.58 11.91
CA ARG A 119 -5.48 -11.70 11.96
C ARG A 119 -6.01 -12.59 10.82
N TYR A 120 -5.52 -12.42 9.59
CA TYR A 120 -5.90 -13.25 8.43
C TYR A 120 -5.63 -14.74 8.69
N VAL A 121 -4.42 -15.07 9.13
CA VAL A 121 -4.02 -16.45 9.43
C VAL A 121 -4.89 -17.05 10.53
N ALA A 122 -5.12 -16.31 11.62
CA ALA A 122 -5.93 -16.77 12.74
C ALA A 122 -7.40 -17.01 12.34
N MET A 123 -8.00 -16.06 11.61
CA MET A 123 -9.40 -16.13 11.17
C MET A 123 -9.65 -17.31 10.23
N HIS A 124 -8.71 -17.60 9.32
CA HIS A 124 -8.81 -18.70 8.36
C HIS A 124 -8.20 -20.02 8.85
N LYS A 125 -7.67 -20.06 10.09
CA LYS A 125 -7.02 -21.25 10.69
C LYS A 125 -5.90 -21.83 9.80
N ILE A 126 -5.12 -20.95 9.17
CA ILE A 126 -4.06 -21.34 8.24
C ILE A 126 -2.86 -21.85 9.03
N LYS A 127 -2.41 -23.07 8.77
CA LYS A 127 -1.25 -23.69 9.46
C LYS A 127 0.10 -23.26 8.87
N SER A 128 0.17 -23.11 7.55
CA SER A 128 1.38 -22.66 6.88
C SER A 128 1.02 -21.86 5.64
N ILE A 129 1.66 -20.72 5.48
CA ILE A 129 1.54 -19.89 4.28
C ILE A 129 2.83 -19.10 4.09
N LYS A 130 3.37 -19.17 2.87
CA LYS A 130 4.40 -18.25 2.40
C LYS A 130 3.71 -17.20 1.55
N ARG A 131 3.76 -15.94 1.97
CA ARG A 131 3.02 -14.87 1.27
C ARG A 131 3.80 -13.58 1.16
N TYR A 132 3.47 -12.82 0.13
CA TYR A 132 3.87 -11.44 -0.02
C TYR A 132 2.66 -10.51 -0.10
N GLN A 133 2.83 -9.29 0.39
CA GLN A 133 1.84 -8.22 0.26
C GLN A 133 2.57 -6.91 -0.03
N ILE A 134 2.07 -6.19 -1.04
CA ILE A 134 2.50 -4.85 -1.38
C ILE A 134 1.28 -3.95 -1.20
N GLY A 135 1.37 -3.00 -0.28
CA GLY A 135 0.22 -2.18 0.07
C GLY A 135 0.61 -0.91 0.80
N LYS A 136 -0.24 0.11 0.72
CA LYS A 136 -0.08 1.33 1.49
C LYS A 136 -0.42 1.11 2.96
N VAL A 137 0.32 1.77 3.84
CA VAL A 137 0.10 1.80 5.30
C VAL A 137 0.09 3.24 5.79
N TYR A 138 -0.50 3.46 6.96
CA TYR A 138 -0.84 4.79 7.44
C TYR A 138 -0.29 5.02 8.84
N ARG A 139 0.50 6.09 9.01
CA ARG A 139 1.12 6.46 10.29
C ARG A 139 1.02 7.95 10.50
N ARG A 140 0.55 8.40 11.65
CA ARG A 140 0.44 9.83 12.02
C ARG A 140 1.77 10.44 12.43
N ASP A 141 2.87 9.95 11.87
CA ASP A 141 4.20 10.50 12.09
C ASP A 141 4.23 12.02 11.82
N GLN A 142 5.13 12.72 12.52
CA GLN A 142 5.47 14.09 12.19
C GLN A 142 6.24 14.06 10.85
N PRO A 143 5.63 14.53 9.74
CA PRO A 143 6.21 14.28 8.44
C PRO A 143 7.45 15.16 8.26
N ALA A 144 8.57 14.53 7.93
CA ALA A 144 9.80 15.17 7.51
C ALA A 144 10.02 14.79 6.05
N MET A 145 9.43 15.58 5.15
CA MET A 145 9.38 15.29 3.72
C MET A 145 10.78 15.16 3.10
N SER A 146 11.72 15.99 3.56
CA SER A 146 13.14 15.93 3.18
C SER A 146 13.85 14.65 3.62
N ARG A 147 13.29 13.92 4.58
CA ARG A 147 13.83 12.65 5.11
C ARG A 147 12.97 11.45 4.74
N GLY A 148 12.02 11.61 3.80
CA GLY A 148 11.15 10.52 3.35
C GLY A 148 10.16 10.00 4.40
N ARG A 149 9.90 10.76 5.48
CA ARG A 149 8.88 10.39 6.48
C ARG A 149 7.51 10.88 6.03
N TYR A 150 6.74 9.96 5.47
CA TYR A 150 5.38 10.18 4.99
C TYR A 150 4.34 9.59 5.96
N ARG A 151 3.11 10.07 5.86
CA ARG A 151 1.96 9.52 6.60
C ARG A 151 1.24 8.42 5.84
N GLU A 152 1.44 8.36 4.53
CA GLU A 152 1.02 7.28 3.65
C GLU A 152 2.21 6.83 2.80
N PHE A 153 2.56 5.55 2.85
CA PHE A 153 3.62 4.98 2.02
C PHE A 153 3.42 3.49 1.77
N TYR A 154 4.05 2.96 0.72
CA TYR A 154 4.01 1.55 0.40
C TYR A 154 4.93 0.78 1.34
N GLN A 155 4.42 -0.31 1.91
CA GLN A 155 5.22 -1.40 2.45
C GLN A 155 5.21 -2.56 1.47
N CYS A 156 6.35 -3.23 1.39
CA CYS A 156 6.52 -4.45 0.64
C CYS A 156 7.05 -5.51 1.59
N VAL A 157 6.19 -6.46 1.97
CA VAL A 157 6.51 -7.45 3.00
C VAL A 157 6.32 -8.84 2.44
N SER A 158 7.39 -9.64 2.43
CA SER A 158 7.32 -11.09 2.29
C SER A 158 7.50 -11.72 3.67
N LYS A 159 6.59 -12.63 4.03
CA LYS A 159 6.63 -13.39 5.29
C LYS A 159 6.38 -14.85 4.99
N LEU A 160 7.29 -15.68 5.49
CA LEU A 160 7.05 -17.11 5.68
C LEU A 160 6.50 -17.28 7.09
N LEU A 161 5.27 -17.78 7.21
CA LEU A 161 4.76 -18.27 8.48
C LEU A 161 4.60 -19.78 8.37
N GLN A 162 5.46 -20.49 9.08
CA GLN A 162 5.25 -21.90 9.40
C GLN A 162 4.83 -21.91 10.85
N VAL A 163 3.56 -22.19 11.12
CA VAL A 163 3.17 -22.60 12.46
C VAL A 163 3.74 -24.00 12.64
N LEU A 164 4.99 -24.08 13.13
CA LEU A 164 5.43 -25.27 13.83
C LEU A 164 4.40 -25.43 14.95
N LEU A 165 3.59 -26.47 14.86
CA LEU A 165 2.80 -26.93 15.98
C LEU A 165 3.74 -26.98 17.19
N PHE A 166 3.64 -26.00 18.08
CA PHE A 166 3.89 -26.31 19.47
C PHE A 166 2.83 -27.35 19.79
N GLU A 167 3.27 -28.59 19.92
CA GLU A 167 2.53 -29.59 20.66
C GLU A 167 2.19 -28.96 22.01
N VAL A 168 0.92 -28.62 22.18
CA VAL A 168 0.34 -28.55 23.51
C VAL A 168 -0.11 -29.98 23.80
N THR A 169 0.82 -30.78 24.31
CA THR A 169 0.51 -31.78 25.33
C THR A 169 0.25 -31.06 26.65
#